data_AF-A0A7H8SBD4-F1
#
_entry.id   AF-A0A7H8SBD4-F1
#
_cell.length_a   1.000
_cell.length_b   1.000
_cell.length_c   1.000
_cell.angle_alpha   90.00
_cell.angle_beta   90.00
_cell.angle_gamma   90.00
#
_symmetry.space_group_name_H-M   'P 1'
#
loop_
_entity.id
_entity.type
_entity.pdbx_description
1 polymer ?
#
loop_
_entity_poly.entity_id
_entity_poly.type
_entity_poly.pdbx_seq_one_letter_code
_entity_poly.pdbx_strand_id
1 'polypeptide(L)'
;MKLIDKIQERYKERNKVFLTLDILFTLLSMGVAIWMLFLAIPALTGSSQSTHFLVILTIVMTIFLGMTYGIRVIEMIVTGKREYFALMLFVTILMFGIATFEWWLLV
;
A
#
# COMPACT_ATOMS: atom_id res chain seq x y z
N MET A 1 -6.84 20.76 -18.42
CA MET A 1 -8.08 19.94 -18.51
C MET A 1 -7.83 18.45 -18.78
N LYS A 2 -6.84 18.05 -19.59
CA LYS A 2 -6.60 16.61 -19.94
C LYS A 2 -6.39 15.61 -18.78
N LEU A 3 -5.94 16.07 -17.61
CA LEU A 3 -5.75 15.19 -16.44
C LEU A 3 -7.07 14.79 -15.78
N ILE A 4 -8.04 15.72 -15.74
CA ILE A 4 -9.35 15.49 -15.12
C ILE A 4 -10.13 14.48 -15.96
N ASP A 5 -10.09 14.61 -17.29
CA ASP A 5 -10.72 13.64 -18.21
C ASP A 5 -10.16 12.23 -18.04
N LYS A 6 -8.84 12.07 -17.94
CA LYS A 6 -8.20 10.77 -17.69
C LYS A 6 -8.59 10.15 -16.35
N ILE A 7 -8.77 10.97 -15.32
CA ILE A 7 -9.23 10.51 -14.00
C ILE A 7 -10.68 10.05 -14.11
N GLN A 8 -11.51 10.81 -14.82
CA GLN A 8 -12.93 10.53 -15.01
C GLN A 8 -13.16 9.27 -15.85
N GLU A 9 -12.31 9.03 -16.87
CA GLU A 9 -12.33 7.83 -17.71
C GLU A 9 -11.97 6.58 -16.91
N ARG A 10 -10.90 6.64 -16.09
CA ARG A 10 -10.57 5.56 -15.13
C ARG A 10 -11.67 5.33 -14.10
N TYR A 11 -12.36 6.39 -13.67
CA TYR A 11 -13.48 6.31 -12.74
C TYR A 11 -14.70 5.62 -13.35
N LYS A 12 -14.88 5.75 -14.68
CA LYS A 12 -15.99 5.15 -15.42
C LYS A 12 -15.74 3.68 -15.75
N GLU A 13 -14.48 3.31 -15.95
CA GLU A 13 -14.06 1.93 -16.25
C GLU A 13 -13.90 1.03 -15.03
N ARG A 14 -13.60 1.60 -13.85
CA ARG A 14 -13.39 0.84 -12.62
C ARG A 14 -14.67 0.71 -11.83
N ASN A 15 -14.83 -0.43 -11.17
CA ASN A 15 -15.98 -0.64 -10.32
C ASN A 15 -15.82 0.21 -9.04
N LYS A 16 -16.82 1.05 -8.72
CA LYS A 16 -16.74 2.11 -7.69
C LYS A 16 -16.22 1.59 -6.34
N VAL A 17 -16.61 0.38 -5.95
CA VAL A 17 -16.20 -0.26 -4.69
C VAL A 17 -14.69 -0.49 -4.64
N PHE A 18 -14.10 -1.03 -5.71
CA PHE A 18 -12.66 -1.29 -5.79
C PHE A 18 -11.85 -0.01 -5.84
N LEU A 19 -12.36 1.01 -6.52
CA LEU A 19 -11.74 2.33 -6.55
C LEU A 19 -11.72 2.99 -5.16
N THR A 20 -12.84 2.93 -4.42
CA THR A 20 -12.91 3.45 -3.06
C THR A 20 -11.93 2.73 -2.12
N LEU A 21 -11.87 1.39 -2.20
CA LEU A 21 -10.93 0.58 -1.43
C LEU A 21 -9.47 0.93 -1.74
N ASP A 22 -9.10 1.02 -3.03
CA ASP A 22 -7.76 1.41 -3.49
C ASP A 22 -7.35 2.80 -2.95
N ILE A 23 -8.24 3.79 -3.04
CA ILE A 23 -8.00 5.13 -2.51
C ILE A 23 -7.85 5.11 -0.98
N LEU A 24 -8.71 4.37 -0.29
CA LEU A 24 -8.69 4.30 1.18
C LEU A 24 -7.39 3.68 1.69
N PHE A 25 -6.96 2.55 1.11
CA PHE A 25 -5.70 1.92 1.50
C PHE A 25 -4.48 2.74 1.11
N THR A 26 -4.52 3.42 -0.04
CA THR A 26 -3.46 4.35 -0.44
C THR A 26 -3.35 5.52 0.55
N LEU A 27 -4.48 6.11 0.96
CA LEU A 27 -4.50 7.20 1.94
C LEU A 27 -4.01 6.73 3.32
N LEU A 28 -4.43 5.55 3.77
CA LEU A 28 -3.93 4.96 5.02
C LEU A 28 -2.41 4.74 4.95
N SER A 29 -1.91 4.14 3.88
CA SER A 29 -0.47 3.93 3.71
C SER A 29 0.30 5.25 3.69
N MET A 30 -0.24 6.29 3.05
CA MET A 30 0.38 7.60 3.01
C MET A 30 0.37 8.28 4.37
N GLY A 31 -0.72 8.16 5.13
CA GLY A 31 -0.81 8.65 6.50
C GLY A 31 0.19 7.96 7.42
N VAL A 32 0.33 6.62 7.30
CA VAL A 32 1.33 5.84 8.04
C VAL A 32 2.75 6.26 7.65
N ALA A 33 3.04 6.47 6.37
CA ALA A 33 4.35 6.93 5.91
C ALA A 33 4.73 8.29 6.49
N ILE A 34 3.80 9.25 6.49
CA ILE A 34 3.99 10.57 7.10
C ILE A 34 4.27 10.40 8.60
N TRP A 35 3.49 9.57 9.30
CA TRP A 35 3.68 9.33 10.72
C TRP A 35 5.03 8.67 11.03
N MET A 36 5.49 7.78 10.16
CA MET A 36 6.80 7.15 10.23
C MET A 36 7.93 8.18 10.16
N LEU A 37 7.83 9.19 9.28
CA LEU A 37 8.81 10.29 9.21
C LEU A 37 8.86 11.08 10.53
N PHE A 38 7.71 11.38 11.13
CA PHE A 38 7.66 12.09 12.42
C PHE A 38 8.23 11.29 13.59
N LEU A 39 8.20 9.95 13.52
CA LEU A 39 8.76 9.07 14.55
C LEU A 39 10.24 8.73 14.29
N ALA A 40 10.63 8.62 13.02
CA ALA A 40 12.00 8.32 12.63
C ALA A 40 12.95 9.47 12.99
N ILE A 41 12.55 10.73 12.76
CA ILE A 41 13.38 11.90 13.06
C ILE A 41 13.83 11.93 14.54
N PRO A 42 12.95 11.83 15.55
CA PRO A 42 13.36 11.78 16.95
C PRO A 42 14.07 10.47 17.34
N ALA A 43 13.78 9.34 16.67
CA ALA A 43 14.54 8.09 16.90
C ALA A 43 15.99 8.14 16.37
N LEU A 44 16.24 8.92 15.30
CA LEU A 44 17.57 9.15 14.73
C LEU A 44 18.36 10.24 15.46
N THR A 45 17.67 11.19 16.11
CA THR A 45 18.27 12.36 16.77
C THR A 45 18.26 12.30 18.29
N GLY A 46 17.49 11.40 18.90
CA GLY A 46 17.33 11.22 20.33
C GLY A 46 17.61 9.77 20.77
N SER A 47 18.11 9.60 22.00
CA SER A 47 18.66 8.33 22.49
C SER A 47 17.64 7.33 23.07
N SER A 48 16.32 7.50 22.87
CA SER A 48 15.34 6.75 23.69
C SER A 48 14.04 6.26 23.04
N GLN A 49 13.91 6.21 21.72
CA GLN A 49 12.71 5.57 21.12
C GLN A 49 12.96 4.11 20.75
N SER A 50 12.05 3.23 21.17
CA SER A 50 12.10 1.80 20.90
C SER A 50 12.00 1.54 19.40
N THR A 51 13.06 0.97 18.81
CA THR A 51 13.13 0.58 17.39
C THR A 51 11.96 -0.32 16.98
N HIS A 52 11.44 -1.13 17.90
CA HIS A 52 10.28 -2.00 17.69
C HIS A 52 9.03 -1.26 17.19
N PHE A 53 8.76 -0.04 17.70
CA PHE A 53 7.57 0.70 17.27
C PHE A 53 7.66 1.16 15.81
N LEU A 54 8.85 1.58 15.37
CA LEU A 54 9.11 1.93 13.98
C LEU A 54 8.97 0.72 13.06
N VAL A 55 9.53 -0.44 13.45
CA VAL A 55 9.43 -1.67 12.66
C VAL A 55 7.96 -2.14 12.53
N ILE A 56 7.17 -2.09 13.61
CA ILE A 56 5.72 -2.38 13.56
C ILE A 56 5.02 -1.44 12.57
N LEU A 57 5.34 -0.14 12.61
CA LEU A 57 4.74 0.84 11.72
C LEU A 57 5.09 0.56 10.24
N THR A 58 6.34 0.16 9.97
CA THR A 58 6.79 -0.26 8.63
C THR A 58 6.03 -1.49 8.14
N ILE A 59 5.89 -2.52 8.97
CA ILE A 59 5.12 -3.74 8.63
C ILE A 59 3.67 -3.38 8.27
N VAL A 60 3.01 -2.54 9.08
CA VAL A 60 1.64 -2.11 8.84
C VAL A 60 1.52 -1.35 7.51
N MET A 61 2.48 -0.47 7.21
CA MET A 61 2.53 0.24 5.93
C MET A 61 2.68 -0.73 4.74
N THR A 62 3.63 -1.65 4.83
CA THR A 62 3.92 -2.65 3.79
C THR A 62 2.72 -3.54 3.52
N ILE A 63 1.99 -3.94 4.57
CA ILE A 63 0.73 -4.70 4.47
C ILE A 63 -0.36 -3.89 3.76
N PHE A 64 -0.55 -2.62 4.09
CA PHE A 64 -1.56 -1.78 3.41
C PHE A 64 -1.24 -1.54 1.94
N LEU A 65 0.04 -1.36 1.61
CA LEU A 65 0.52 -1.33 0.22
C LEU A 65 0.21 -2.65 -0.49
N GLY A 66 0.55 -3.79 0.11
CA GLY A 66 0.24 -5.12 -0.41
C GLY A 66 -1.26 -5.33 -0.67
N MET A 67 -2.11 -4.90 0.25
CA MET A 67 -3.57 -4.93 0.09
C MET A 67 -4.04 -4.07 -1.09
N THR A 68 -3.46 -2.89 -1.28
CA THR A 68 -3.78 -2.00 -2.41
C THR A 68 -3.57 -2.72 -3.74
N TYR A 69 -2.43 -3.39 -3.91
CA TYR A 69 -2.17 -4.18 -5.11
C TYR A 69 -3.07 -5.42 -5.19
N GLY A 70 -3.33 -6.09 -4.06
CA GLY A 70 -4.24 -7.24 -3.99
C GLY A 70 -5.66 -6.90 -4.43
N ILE A 71 -6.18 -5.73 -4.05
CA ILE A 71 -7.50 -5.22 -4.48
C ILE A 71 -7.53 -5.01 -5.99
N ARG A 72 -6.44 -4.51 -6.59
CA ARG A 72 -6.34 -4.37 -8.04
C ARG A 72 -6.29 -5.73 -8.74
N VAL A 73 -5.59 -6.71 -8.18
CA VAL A 73 -5.60 -8.10 -8.68
C VAL A 73 -7.00 -8.69 -8.63
N ILE A 74 -7.72 -8.54 -7.51
CA ILE A 74 -9.11 -9.01 -7.36
C ILE A 74 -10.02 -8.29 -8.36
N GLU A 75 -9.90 -6.98 -8.50
CA GLU A 75 -10.68 -6.20 -9.47
C GLU A 75 -10.45 -6.72 -10.90
N MET A 76 -9.20 -6.98 -11.29
CA MET A 76 -8.85 -7.53 -12.60
C MET A 76 -9.44 -8.93 -12.83
N ILE A 77 -9.54 -9.76 -11.78
CA ILE A 77 -10.22 -11.06 -11.84
C ILE A 77 -11.72 -10.88 -12.07
N VAL A 78 -12.35 -10.00 -11.29
CA VAL A 78 -13.81 -9.77 -11.34
C VAL A 78 -14.24 -9.07 -12.63
N THR A 79 -13.47 -8.10 -13.11
CA THR A 79 -13.78 -7.34 -14.34
C THR A 79 -13.31 -8.05 -15.62
N GLY A 80 -12.51 -9.11 -15.50
CA GLY A 80 -11.94 -9.83 -16.64
C GLY A 80 -10.84 -9.08 -17.39
N LYS A 81 -10.52 -7.83 -16.99
CA LYS A 81 -9.45 -7.02 -17.58
C LYS A 81 -8.10 -7.49 -17.05
N ARG A 82 -7.39 -8.31 -17.84
CA ARG A 82 -6.10 -8.92 -17.45
C ARG A 82 -4.86 -8.10 -17.80
N GLU A 83 -5.02 -6.85 -18.24
CA GLU A 83 -3.88 -5.99 -18.52
C GLU A 83 -3.01 -5.81 -17.26
N TYR A 84 -1.73 -6.13 -17.39
CA TYR A 84 -0.75 -6.07 -16.29
C TYR A 84 -1.07 -6.97 -15.08
N PHE A 85 -1.98 -7.94 -15.22
CA PHE A 85 -2.37 -8.82 -14.12
C PHE A 85 -1.19 -9.55 -13.47
N ALA A 86 -0.31 -10.15 -14.30
CA ALA A 86 0.87 -10.86 -13.81
C ALA A 86 1.83 -9.94 -13.05
N LEU A 87 2.00 -8.70 -13.53
CA LEU A 87 2.83 -7.69 -12.87
C LEU A 87 2.24 -7.31 -11.51
N MET A 88 0.93 -7.02 -11.46
CA MET A 88 0.24 -6.69 -10.21
C MET A 88 0.31 -7.83 -9.21
N LEU A 89 0.09 -9.06 -9.65
CA LEU A 89 0.16 -10.25 -8.81
C LEU A 89 1.57 -10.48 -8.26
N PHE A 90 2.60 -10.31 -9.10
CA PHE A 90 3.99 -10.38 -8.65
C PHE A 90 4.30 -9.32 -7.59
N VAL A 91 3.89 -8.06 -7.82
CA VAL A 91 4.08 -6.97 -6.85
C VAL A 91 3.34 -7.24 -5.54
N THR A 92 2.10 -7.76 -5.60
CA THR A 92 1.34 -8.17 -4.41
C THR A 92 2.11 -9.21 -3.60
N ILE A 93 2.60 -10.27 -4.24
CA ILE A 93 3.37 -11.33 -3.58
C ILE A 93 4.66 -10.75 -2.97
N LEU A 94 5.37 -9.90 -3.70
CA LEU A 94 6.59 -9.25 -3.21
C LEU A 94 6.32 -8.41 -1.96
N MET A 95 5.27 -7.59 -1.98
CA MET A 95 4.91 -6.75 -0.83
C MET A 95 4.56 -7.57 0.40
N PHE A 96 3.76 -8.63 0.26
CA PHE A 96 3.48 -9.55 1.38
C PHE A 96 4.72 -10.32 1.84
N GLY A 97 5.62 -10.67 0.92
CA GLY A 97 6.90 -11.28 1.23
C GLY A 97 7.80 -10.36 2.06
N ILE A 98 7.90 -9.08 1.68
CA ILE A 98 8.65 -8.06 2.43
C ILE A 98 8.03 -7.89 3.83
N ALA A 99 6.70 -7.77 3.93
CA ALA A 99 6.03 -7.66 5.23
C ALA A 99 6.31 -8.86 6.15
N THR A 100 6.36 -10.08 5.57
CA THR A 100 6.70 -11.31 6.32
C THR A 100 8.15 -11.31 6.78
N PHE A 101 9.06 -10.81 5.94
CA PHE A 101 10.48 -10.66 6.28
C PHE A 101 10.72 -9.61 7.37
N GLU A 102 10.04 -8.47 7.30
CA GLU A 102 10.04 -7.43 8.33
C GLU A 102 9.51 -7.97 9.66
N TRP A 103 8.45 -8.78 9.63
CA TRP A 103 7.93 -9.47 10.82
C TRP A 103 8.94 -10.46 11.39
N TRP A 104 9.60 -11.25 10.55
CA TRP A 104 10.63 -12.18 10.98
C TRP A 104 11.85 -11.49 11.61
N LEU A 105 12.23 -10.31 11.13
CA LEU A 105 13.29 -9.49 11.74
C LEU A 105 12.91 -8.90 13.11
N LEU A 106 11.60 -8.82 13.42
CA LEU A 106 11.11 -8.29 14.69
C LEU A 106 11.02 -9.35 15.79
N VAL A 107 10.81 -10.62 15.42
CA VAL A 107 10.74 -11.80 16.32
C VAL A 107 12.13 -12.25 16.74
#